data_AF-C7DYC1-F1
#
_entry.id   AF-C7DYC1-F1
#
_cell.length_a   1.000
_cell.length_b   1.000
_cell.length_c   1.000
_cell.angle_alpha   90.00
_cell.angle_beta   90.00
_cell.angle_gamma   90.00
#
_symmetry.space_group_name_H-M   'P 1'
#
loop_
_entity.id
_entity.type
_entity.pdbx_description
1 polymer ?
#
loop_
_entity_poly.entity_id
_entity_poly.type
_entity_poly.pdbx_seq_one_letter_code
_entity_poly.pdbx_strand_id
1 'polypeptide(L)'
;DWLPGKTLFENLWASVYSSRKMLFVLAHTDQVSGLLRASFLLAQQRLLEDRKDVVVLVILSPDARRSRYVRLRQRLCRQSVLFWPHQPSGQRSFWAQLGMALTRDNRHFYNQ
;
A
#
# COMPACT_ATOMS: atom_id res chain seq x y z
N ASP A 1 0.54 10.79 12.27
CA ASP A 1 1.11 12.13 12.55
C ASP A 1 2.55 12.01 12.99
N TRP A 2 3.32 13.04 12.68
CA TRP A 2 4.74 13.13 13.03
C TRP A 2 4.87 13.90 14.33
N LEU A 3 5.52 13.29 15.33
CA LEU A 3 5.74 13.92 16.62
C LEU A 3 7.18 14.46 16.71
N PRO A 4 7.37 15.74 17.05
CA PRO A 4 8.69 16.29 17.32
C PRO A 4 9.29 15.60 18.55
N GLY A 5 10.63 15.49 18.58
CA GLY A 5 11.35 14.77 19.63
C GLY A 5 11.43 13.25 19.46
N LYS A 6 10.71 12.69 18.46
CA LYS A 6 10.90 11.31 18.00
C LYS A 6 11.70 11.28 16.70
N THR A 7 12.54 10.26 16.55
CA THR A 7 13.33 10.03 15.34
C THR A 7 12.43 9.74 14.12
N LEU A 8 13.02 9.83 12.92
CA LEU A 8 12.36 9.43 11.68
C LEU A 8 11.81 8.01 11.76
N PHE A 9 12.63 7.08 12.25
CA PHE A 9 12.27 5.68 12.33
C PHE A 9 11.15 5.42 13.35
N GLU A 10 11.19 6.05 14.52
CA GLU A 10 10.14 5.87 15.55
C GLU A 10 8.79 6.38 15.08
N ASN A 11 8.74 7.56 14.45
CA ASN A 11 7.51 8.10 13.87
C ASN A 11 6.97 7.22 12.73
N LEU A 12 7.88 6.68 11.90
CA LEU A 12 7.53 5.76 10.84
C LEU A 12 6.95 4.46 11.38
N TRP A 13 7.67 3.82 12.31
CA TRP A 13 7.24 2.60 12.99
C TRP A 13 5.87 2.77 13.64
N ALA A 14 5.69 3.83 14.42
CA ALA A 14 4.42 4.14 15.06
C ALA A 14 3.30 4.28 14.02
N SER A 15 3.54 4.99 12.92
CA SER A 15 2.56 5.16 11.84
C SER A 15 2.22 3.82 11.16
N VAL A 16 3.21 2.95 10.95
CA VAL A 16 2.98 1.63 10.34
C VAL A 16 2.15 0.73 11.23
N TYR A 17 2.48 0.65 12.52
CA TYR A 17 1.86 -0.30 13.44
C TYR A 17 0.51 0.16 14.00
N SER A 18 0.29 1.48 14.14
CA SER A 18 -1.01 2.01 14.56
C SER A 18 -2.05 2.05 13.43
N SER A 19 -1.60 2.10 12.17
CA SER A 19 -2.52 2.18 11.02
C SER A 19 -3.22 0.85 10.74
N ARG A 20 -4.51 0.91 10.39
CA ARG A 20 -5.27 -0.27 9.94
C ARG A 20 -4.91 -0.69 8.52
N LYS A 21 -4.64 0.29 7.66
CA LYS A 21 -4.21 0.15 6.27
C LYS A 21 -3.16 1.21 5.97
N MET A 22 -2.28 0.91 5.02
CA MET A 22 -1.24 1.82 4.57
C MET A 22 -1.34 1.97 3.05
N LEU A 23 -1.58 3.20 2.61
CA LEU A 23 -1.70 3.54 1.20
C LEU A 23 -0.34 3.96 0.64
N PHE A 24 0.14 3.24 -0.36
CA PHE A 24 1.34 3.60 -1.12
C PHE A 24 0.91 4.15 -2.47
N VAL A 25 1.12 5.45 -2.67
CA VAL A 25 0.84 6.12 -3.93
C VAL A 25 2.10 6.18 -4.77
N LEU A 26 2.12 5.41 -5.85
CA LEU A 26 3.27 5.25 -6.74
C LEU A 26 3.06 6.06 -8.02
N ALA A 27 3.72 7.20 -8.11
CA ALA A 27 3.77 8.02 -9.33
C ALA A 27 4.83 7.53 -10.31
N HIS A 28 6.03 7.19 -9.83
CA HIS A 28 7.11 6.62 -10.63
C HIS A 28 7.78 5.51 -9.83
N THR A 29 8.21 4.42 -10.49
CA THR A 29 8.92 3.31 -9.81
C THR A 29 10.42 3.48 -9.74
N ASP A 30 10.98 4.41 -10.51
CA ASP A 30 12.42 4.50 -10.72
C ASP A 30 13.13 5.27 -9.59
N GLN A 31 12.35 5.99 -8.77
CA GLN A 31 12.86 6.76 -7.65
C GLN A 31 12.01 6.52 -6.40
N VAL A 32 12.28 5.42 -5.73
CA VAL A 32 11.66 5.10 -4.43
C VAL A 32 12.48 5.75 -3.32
N SER A 33 11.86 6.63 -2.53
CA SER A 33 12.53 7.25 -1.38
C SER A 33 12.89 6.20 -0.32
N GLY A 34 13.96 6.46 0.44
CA GLY A 34 14.35 5.60 1.56
C GLY A 34 13.21 5.41 2.57
N LEU A 35 12.41 6.46 2.79
CA LEU A 35 11.22 6.40 3.64
C LEU A 35 10.17 5.43 3.09
N LEU A 36 9.81 5.52 1.80
CA LEU A 36 8.83 4.63 1.18
C LEU A 36 9.30 3.17 1.26
N ARG A 37 10.59 2.91 1.01
CA ARG A 37 11.18 1.57 1.12
C ARG A 37 11.13 1.06 2.56
N ALA A 38 11.49 1.88 3.54
CA ALA A 38 11.43 1.50 4.95
C ALA A 38 10.00 1.21 5.40
N SER A 39 9.04 2.08 5.09
CA SER A 39 7.61 1.86 5.41
C SER A 39 7.10 0.56 4.82
N PHE A 40 7.50 0.27 3.59
CA PHE A 40 7.11 -0.93 2.87
C PHE A 40 7.68 -2.19 3.53
N LEU A 41 8.96 -2.18 3.89
CA LEU A 41 9.59 -3.30 4.61
C LEU A 41 8.93 -3.53 5.98
N LEU A 42 8.62 -2.45 6.71
CA LEU A 42 7.90 -2.56 7.99
C LEU A 42 6.50 -3.14 7.83
N ALA A 43 5.78 -2.77 6.77
CA ALA A 43 4.48 -3.36 6.47
C ALA A 43 4.58 -4.86 6.12
N GLN A 44 5.65 -5.28 5.44
CA GLN A 44 5.93 -6.69 5.17
C GLN A 44 6.29 -7.46 6.45
N GLN A 45 7.11 -6.88 7.32
CA GLN A 45 7.43 -7.46 8.62
C GLN A 45 6.16 -7.68 9.45
N ARG A 46 5.28 -6.67 9.51
CA ARG A 46 3.99 -6.79 10.20
C ARG A 46 3.08 -7.87 9.59
N LEU A 47 3.14 -8.10 8.28
CA LEU A 47 2.43 -9.23 7.66
C LEU A 47 2.99 -10.57 8.16
N LEU A 48 4.31 -10.72 8.29
CA LEU A 48 4.92 -11.97 8.74
C LEU A 48 4.68 -12.23 10.23
N GLU A 49 4.82 -11.21 11.07
CA GLU A 49 4.72 -11.32 12.53
C GLU A 49 3.25 -11.36 13.00
N ASP A 50 2.43 -10.39 12.57
CA ASP A 50 1.04 -10.25 13.03
C ASP A 50 0.02 -10.94 12.12
N ARG A 51 0.43 -11.46 10.95
CA ARG A 51 -0.48 -11.92 9.87
C ARG A 51 -1.47 -10.84 9.41
N LYS A 52 -1.03 -9.58 9.43
CA LYS A 52 -1.84 -8.42 9.03
C LYS A 52 -1.32 -7.81 7.73
N ASP A 53 -2.01 -8.10 6.63
CA ASP A 53 -1.76 -7.43 5.36
C ASP A 53 -2.48 -6.07 5.30
N VAL A 54 -1.70 -5.02 5.56
CA VAL A 54 -2.20 -3.64 5.65
C VAL A 54 -1.97 -2.84 4.36
N VAL A 55 -1.23 -3.38 3.39
CA VAL A 55 -0.77 -2.62 2.22
C VAL A 55 -1.91 -2.39 1.21
N VAL A 56 -2.03 -1.17 0.71
CA VAL A 56 -2.85 -0.83 -0.46
C VAL A 56 -1.97 -0.03 -1.41
N LEU A 57 -1.87 -0.45 -2.67
CA LEU A 57 -1.10 0.22 -3.70
C LEU A 57 -2.02 1.03 -4.62
N VAL A 58 -1.69 2.28 -4.85
CA VAL A 58 -2.29 3.14 -5.88
C VAL A 58 -1.22 3.47 -6.90
N ILE A 59 -1.46 3.07 -8.15
CA ILE A 59 -0.53 3.23 -9.26
C ILE A 59 -1.01 4.39 -10.14
N LEU A 60 -0.28 5.50 -10.14
CA LEU A 60 -0.62 6.68 -10.93
C LEU A 60 -0.01 6.64 -12.34
N SER A 61 1.21 6.11 -12.50
CA SER A 61 1.85 5.95 -13.81
C SER A 61 1.75 4.52 -14.37
N PRO A 62 1.56 4.36 -15.70
CA PRO A 62 1.69 3.08 -16.39
C PRO A 62 3.04 2.36 -16.17
N ASP A 63 4.13 3.10 -15.96
CA ASP A 63 5.47 2.51 -15.84
C ASP A 63 5.61 1.70 -14.54
N ALA A 64 4.94 2.17 -13.49
CA ALA A 64 4.93 1.51 -12.19
C ALA A 64 4.24 0.13 -12.22
N ARG A 65 3.46 -0.17 -13.27
CA ARG A 65 2.85 -1.50 -13.50
C ARG A 65 3.88 -2.60 -13.76
N ARG A 66 5.11 -2.23 -14.15
CA ARG A 66 6.18 -3.19 -14.48
C ARG A 66 6.94 -3.70 -13.26
N SER A 67 6.67 -3.18 -12.06
CA SER A 67 7.28 -3.70 -10.84
C SER A 67 6.88 -5.17 -10.59
N ARG A 68 7.88 -6.02 -10.29
CA ARG A 68 7.66 -7.44 -9.94
C ARG A 68 6.71 -7.58 -8.75
N TYR A 69 6.86 -6.73 -7.74
CA TYR A 69 6.01 -6.76 -6.56
C TYR A 69 4.56 -6.38 -6.88
N VAL A 70 4.36 -5.33 -7.68
CA VAL A 70 3.02 -4.90 -8.11
C VAL A 70 2.30 -6.04 -8.83
N ARG A 71 2.97 -6.75 -9.74
CA ARG A 71 2.42 -7.92 -10.43
C ARG A 71 2.11 -9.08 -9.49
N LEU A 72 3.01 -9.39 -8.56
CA LEU A 72 2.79 -10.45 -7.57
C LEU A 72 1.55 -10.15 -6.71
N ARG A 73 1.47 -8.91 -6.19
CA ARG A 73 0.37 -8.48 -5.35
C ARG A 73 -0.95 -8.44 -6.10
N GLN A 74 -0.97 -8.12 -7.39
CA GLN A 74 -2.18 -8.23 -8.22
C GLN A 74 -2.72 -9.65 -8.32
N ARG A 75 -1.84 -10.66 -8.30
CA ARG A 75 -2.24 -12.07 -8.36
C ARG A 75 -2.76 -12.56 -7.01
N LEU A 76 -2.08 -12.21 -5.92
CA LEU A 76 -2.43 -12.68 -4.57
C LEU A 76 -3.54 -11.85 -3.92
N CYS A 77 -3.49 -10.54 -4.04
CA CYS A 77 -4.33 -9.58 -3.35
C CYS A 77 -4.91 -8.55 -4.34
N ARG A 78 -5.62 -9.02 -5.38
CA ARG A 78 -6.06 -8.20 -6.52
C ARG A 78 -6.74 -6.87 -6.13
N GLN A 79 -7.52 -6.88 -5.07
CA GLN A 79 -8.27 -5.70 -4.60
C GLN A 79 -7.41 -4.67 -3.86
N SER A 80 -6.18 -5.02 -3.50
CA SER A 80 -5.24 -4.12 -2.84
C SER A 80 -4.34 -3.35 -3.81
N VAL A 81 -4.53 -3.51 -5.13
CA VAL A 81 -3.79 -2.79 -6.16
C VAL A 81 -4.77 -2.06 -7.05
N LEU A 82 -4.71 -0.73 -7.00
CA LEU A 82 -5.61 0.17 -7.71
C LEU A 82 -4.82 0.98 -8.72
N PHE A 83 -5.42 1.22 -9.87
CA PHE A 83 -4.84 2.04 -10.91
C PHE A 83 -5.64 3.31 -11.08
N TRP A 84 -4.95 4.44 -11.13
CA TRP A 84 -5.60 5.68 -11.46
C TRP A 84 -6.13 5.64 -12.90
N PRO A 85 -7.41 5.97 -13.13
CA PRO A 85 -8.00 5.97 -14.47
C PRO A 85 -7.56 7.22 -15.25
N HIS A 86 -7.22 7.04 -16.53
CA HIS A 86 -6.92 8.16 -17.43
C HIS A 86 -8.17 8.98 -17.77
N GLN A 87 -9.32 8.30 -17.87
CA GLN A 87 -10.59 8.93 -18.18
C GLN A 87 -11.31 9.40 -16.89
N PRO A 88 -11.78 10.65 -16.83
CA PRO A 88 -12.48 11.19 -15.65
C PRO A 88 -13.70 10.36 -15.22
N SER A 89 -14.41 9.76 -16.18
CA SER A 89 -15.55 8.87 -15.93
C SER A 89 -15.20 7.67 -15.03
N GLY A 90 -13.95 7.22 -15.03
CA GLY A 90 -13.47 6.12 -14.20
C GLY A 90 -13.17 6.51 -12.74
N GLN A 91 -13.02 7.80 -12.42
CA GLN A 91 -12.54 8.24 -11.10
C GLN A 91 -13.53 7.89 -9.98
N ARG A 92 -14.84 7.97 -10.24
CA ARG A 92 -15.87 7.56 -9.25
C ARG A 92 -15.70 6.09 -8.86
N SER A 93 -15.46 5.21 -9.84
CA SER A 93 -15.22 3.79 -9.60
C SER A 93 -13.91 3.56 -8.84
N PHE A 94 -12.85 4.31 -9.17
CA PHE A 94 -11.60 4.26 -8.43
C PHE A 94 -11.79 4.56 -6.94
N TRP A 95 -12.49 5.66 -6.60
CA TRP A 95 -12.73 6.03 -5.21
C TRP A 95 -13.59 5.00 -4.46
N ALA A 96 -14.58 4.40 -5.13
CA ALA A 96 -15.36 3.31 -4.56
C ALA A 96 -14.48 2.08 -4.27
N GLN A 97 -13.61 1.70 -5.21
CA GLN A 97 -12.67 0.58 -5.02
C GLN A 97 -11.65 0.88 -3.92
N LEU A 98 -11.16 2.10 -3.81
CA LEU A 98 -10.27 2.53 -2.73
C LEU A 98 -10.96 2.41 -1.37
N GLY A 99 -12.20 2.89 -1.26
CA GLY A 99 -13.01 2.74 -0.05
C GLY A 99 -13.14 1.28 0.37
N MET A 100 -13.48 0.38 -0.58
CA MET A 100 -13.54 -1.06 -0.31
C MET A 100 -12.19 -1.65 0.11
N ALA A 101 -11.10 -1.29 -0.55
CA ALA A 101 -9.76 -1.78 -0.21
C ALA A 101 -9.32 -1.37 1.19
N LEU A 102 -9.72 -0.16 1.63
CA LEU A 102 -9.43 0.35 2.96
C LEU A 102 -10.30 -0.32 4.05
N THR A 103 -11.52 -0.73 3.71
CA THR A 103 -12.46 -1.39 4.65
C THR A 103 -12.32 -2.91 4.73
N ARG A 104 -11.73 -3.57 3.73
CA ARG A 104 -11.59 -5.03 3.67
C ARG A 104 -10.48 -5.59 4.56
N ASP A 105 -10.75 -6.70 5.24
CA ASP A 105 -9.71 -7.51 5.89
C ASP A 105 -9.07 -8.47 4.87
N ASN A 106 -7.74 -8.51 4.87
CA ASN A 106 -6.94 -9.30 3.94
C ASN A 106 -6.52 -10.66 4.52
N ARG A 107 -6.88 -10.97 5.78
CA ARG A 107 -6.53 -12.26 6.44
C ARG A 107 -6.90 -13.49 5.60
N HIS A 108 -8.01 -13.44 4.88
CA HIS A 108 -8.49 -14.58 4.10
C HIS A 108 -7.65 -14.91 2.85
N PHE A 109 -6.80 -14.00 2.36
CA PHE A 109 -5.99 -14.26 1.16
C PHE A 109 -4.81 -15.20 1.38
N TYR A 110 -4.45 -15.48 2.64
CA TYR A 110 -3.26 -16.23 3.02
C TYR A 110 -3.55 -17.52 3.80
N ASN A 111 -4.83 -17.85 3.99
CA ASN A 111 -5.29 -19.03 4.74
C ASN A 111 -5.90 -20.12 3.82
N GLN A 112 -5.60 -20.08 2.52
CA GLN A 112 -5.87 -21.18 1.57
C GLN A 112 -4.56 -21.87 1.24
#